data_AF-A0A953R3B1-F1
#
_entry.id   AF-A0A953R3B1-F1
#
_cell.length_a   1.000
_cell.length_b   1.000
_cell.length_c   1.000
_cell.angle_alpha   90.00
_cell.angle_beta   90.00
_cell.angle_gamma   90.00
#
_symmetry.space_group_name_H-M   'P 1'
#
loop_
_entity.id
_entity.type
_entity.pdbx_description
1 polymer ?
#
loop_
_entity_poly.entity_id
_entity_poly.type
_entity_poly.pdbx_seq_one_letter_code
_entity_poly.pdbx_strand_id
1 'polypeptide(L)'
;MRSYPGLILLVCASFVCAQTNDDPEVARAKAGIEKLRALVAAGALPRTQLEKAEEQIADAQDAAYLRKTLYGQELTAEQSDEMIGAASRRFERRKRAYGEAQKLVDAGAASKLSLAPFLDDLELARKECDLADSRARLTVQLAEMARAEQSLENKLSQAPAEALQIAERFDGDGTFTAVAFTKVEMAFASHFGKPLPVSAMGDTAVHRALGFDHRGRVDVAISPDQPEGVWLREFLTENKIPFLAFRQAVPGKATGAHIHLGPMSTRFKLGG
;
A
#
# COMPACT_ATOMS: atom_id res chain seq x y z
N MET A 1 -28.51 44.75 56.98
CA MET A 1 -27.20 44.34 56.42
C MET A 1 -27.51 43.59 55.12
N ARG A 2 -27.69 44.26 53.97
CA ARG A 2 -26.69 44.65 52.94
C ARG A 2 -25.94 43.47 52.27
N SER A 3 -26.35 43.20 51.00
CA SER A 3 -25.55 42.83 49.81
C SER A 3 -24.89 41.43 49.74
N TYR A 4 -24.70 40.70 48.63
CA TYR A 4 -24.83 40.80 47.16
C TYR A 4 -25.04 39.37 46.58
N PRO A 5 -25.66 39.15 45.40
CA PRO A 5 -25.59 37.86 44.73
C PRO A 5 -24.27 37.73 43.96
N GLY A 6 -23.45 36.75 44.32
CA GLY A 6 -22.21 36.41 43.62
C GLY A 6 -22.48 35.61 42.35
N LEU A 7 -22.26 36.26 41.21
CA LEU A 7 -22.26 35.69 39.86
C LEU A 7 -21.18 34.59 39.74
N ILE A 8 -21.59 33.33 39.65
CA ILE A 8 -20.69 32.22 39.27
C ILE A 8 -20.49 32.28 37.75
N LEU A 9 -19.42 32.93 37.31
CA LEU A 9 -18.92 32.84 35.94
C LEU A 9 -18.08 31.58 35.83
N LEU A 10 -18.71 30.50 35.39
CA LEU A 10 -18.08 29.24 35.05
C LEU A 10 -17.38 29.44 33.69
N VAL A 11 -16.10 29.82 33.72
CA VAL A 11 -15.26 29.90 32.51
C VAL A 11 -14.94 28.47 32.09
N CYS A 12 -15.76 27.94 31.17
CA CYS A 12 -15.44 26.76 30.39
C CYS A 12 -14.23 27.08 29.50
N ALA A 13 -13.03 26.75 29.96
CA ALA A 13 -11.84 26.70 29.13
C ALA A 13 -12.01 25.55 28.12
N SER A 14 -12.57 25.88 26.96
CA SER A 14 -12.61 25.02 25.79
C SER A 14 -11.20 24.92 25.25
N PHE A 15 -10.52 23.82 25.57
CA PHE A 15 -9.34 23.39 24.82
C PHE A 15 -9.79 23.07 23.40
N VAL A 16 -9.62 24.03 22.50
CA VAL A 16 -9.65 23.79 21.06
C VAL A 16 -8.39 22.98 20.73
N CYS A 17 -8.49 21.66 20.83
CA CYS A 17 -7.56 20.78 20.15
C CYS A 17 -7.79 21.00 18.66
N ALA A 18 -6.88 21.73 18.02
CA ALA A 18 -6.76 21.72 16.57
C ALA A 18 -6.67 20.25 16.14
N GLN A 19 -7.71 19.75 15.47
CA GLN A 19 -7.67 18.43 14.87
C GLN A 19 -6.69 18.50 13.71
N THR A 20 -5.41 18.29 14.01
CA THR A 20 -4.40 18.06 12.98
C THR A 20 -4.76 16.76 12.28
N ASN A 21 -4.80 16.74 10.95
CA ASN A 21 -4.99 15.54 10.14
C ASN A 21 -3.77 14.58 10.19
N ASP A 22 -2.93 14.76 11.22
CA ASP A 22 -1.72 14.00 11.48
C ASP A 22 -2.09 12.65 12.11
N ASP A 23 -1.25 11.65 11.85
CA ASP A 23 -1.31 10.38 12.57
C ASP A 23 -1.20 10.65 14.10
N PRO A 24 -1.97 9.96 14.95
CA PRO A 24 -2.02 10.22 16.38
C PRO A 24 -0.66 10.14 17.08
N GLU A 25 0.28 9.30 16.61
CA GLU A 25 1.63 9.24 17.15
C GLU A 25 2.46 10.48 16.76
N VAL A 26 2.29 10.96 15.53
CA VAL A 26 2.94 12.19 15.06
C VAL A 26 2.41 13.40 15.82
N ALA A 27 1.09 13.48 16.02
CA ALA A 27 0.46 14.54 16.80
C ALA A 27 0.98 14.55 18.25
N ARG A 28 1.13 13.38 18.88
CA ARG A 28 1.72 13.24 20.21
C ARG A 28 3.19 13.66 20.24
N ALA A 29 4.00 13.27 19.25
CA ALA A 29 5.41 13.64 19.19
C ALA A 29 5.59 15.16 18.98
N LYS A 30 4.71 15.80 18.21
CA LYS A 30 4.71 17.27 18.00
C LYS A 30 4.21 18.05 19.20
N ALA A 31 3.49 17.40 20.13
CA ALA A 31 2.88 18.09 21.25
C ALA A 31 3.93 18.78 22.12
N GLY A 32 3.83 20.10 22.24
CA GLY A 32 4.72 20.90 23.08
C GLY A 32 6.09 21.22 22.48
N ILE A 33 6.36 20.89 21.21
CA ILE A 33 7.65 21.22 20.56
C ILE A 33 7.92 22.73 20.52
N GLU A 34 6.89 23.55 20.28
CA GLU A 34 7.01 25.01 20.26
C GLU A 34 7.36 25.57 21.65
N LYS A 35 6.77 24.99 22.70
CA LYS A 35 7.12 25.35 24.08
C LYS A 35 8.57 24.97 24.38
N LEU A 36 9.01 23.79 23.94
CA LEU A 36 10.40 23.34 24.10
C LEU A 36 11.38 24.26 23.34
N ARG A 37 11.06 24.65 22.10
CA ARG A 37 11.84 25.63 21.32
C ARG A 37 11.97 26.96 22.05
N ALA A 38 10.87 27.49 22.58
CA ALA A 38 10.89 28.73 23.36
C ALA A 38 11.76 28.64 24.61
N LEU A 39 11.70 27.52 25.34
CA LEU A 39 12.52 27.28 26.53
C LEU A 39 14.01 27.14 26.20
N VAL A 40 14.36 26.49 25.08
CA VAL A 40 15.75 26.41 24.61
C VAL A 40 16.25 27.79 24.15
N ALA A 41 15.44 28.56 23.43
CA ALA A 41 15.79 29.92 23.01
C ALA A 41 16.00 30.87 24.20
N ALA A 42 15.24 30.69 25.28
CA ALA A 42 15.40 31.42 26.54
C ALA A 42 16.59 30.91 27.40
N GLY A 43 17.33 29.89 26.95
CA GLY A 43 18.42 29.26 27.70
C GLY A 43 17.97 28.45 28.92
N ALA A 44 16.67 28.23 29.09
CA ALA A 44 16.10 27.53 30.23
C ALA A 44 16.21 25.99 30.11
N LEU A 45 16.41 25.46 28.90
CA LEU A 45 16.63 24.03 28.65
C LEU A 45 17.82 23.79 27.70
N PRO A 46 18.51 22.63 27.82
CA PRO A 46 19.58 22.25 26.91
C PRO A 46 19.08 22.02 25.48
N ARG A 47 19.88 22.43 24.49
CA ARG A 47 19.61 22.20 23.05
C ARG A 47 19.44 20.71 22.70
N THR A 48 20.15 19.83 23.41
CA THR A 48 20.05 18.36 23.23
C THR A 48 18.64 17.83 23.50
N GLN A 49 17.83 18.48 24.34
CA GLN A 49 16.44 18.09 24.54
C GLN A 49 15.57 18.40 23.34
N LEU A 50 15.81 19.55 22.68
CA LEU A 50 15.11 19.91 21.45
C LEU A 50 15.50 18.96 20.32
N GLU A 51 16.79 18.66 20.16
CA GLU A 51 17.27 17.72 19.15
C GLU A 51 16.63 16.32 19.33
N LYS A 52 16.56 15.82 20.57
CA LYS A 52 15.88 14.55 20.87
C LYS A 52 14.39 14.58 20.54
N ALA A 53 13.70 15.69 20.81
CA ALA A 53 12.28 15.82 20.48
C ALA A 53 12.06 15.90 18.95
N GLU A 54 12.94 16.59 18.22
CA GLU A 54 12.89 16.64 16.75
C GLU A 54 13.16 15.26 16.12
N GLU A 55 14.11 14.49 16.67
CA GLU A 55 14.33 13.09 16.26
C GLU A 55 13.10 12.21 16.52
N GLN A 56 12.41 12.38 17.65
CA GLN A 56 11.17 11.64 17.95
C GLN A 56 10.04 11.98 16.98
N ILE A 57 9.92 13.25 16.57
CA ILE A 57 8.94 13.67 15.55
C ILE A 57 9.27 13.03 14.20
N ALA A 58 10.52 13.15 13.75
CA ALA A 58 10.96 12.53 12.51
C ALA A 58 10.74 11.01 12.52
N ASP A 59 10.97 10.38 13.68
CA ASP A 59 10.73 8.96 13.84
C ASP A 59 9.27 8.57 13.74
N ALA A 60 8.38 9.32 14.40
CA ALA A 60 6.94 9.12 14.33
C ALA A 60 6.41 9.33 12.91
N GLN A 61 6.96 10.30 12.17
CA GLN A 61 6.61 10.55 10.77
C GLN A 61 7.00 9.36 9.87
N ASP A 62 8.22 8.84 10.02
CA ASP A 62 8.66 7.66 9.29
C ASP A 62 7.79 6.43 9.66
N ALA A 63 7.42 6.25 10.93
CA ALA A 63 6.50 5.18 11.36
C ALA A 63 5.11 5.30 10.72
N ALA A 64 4.54 6.51 10.72
CA ALA A 64 3.26 6.77 10.08
C ALA A 64 3.30 6.54 8.56
N TYR A 65 4.43 6.86 7.92
CA TYR A 65 4.64 6.57 6.51
C TYR A 65 4.66 5.05 6.25
N LEU A 66 5.45 4.29 7.02
CA LEU A 66 5.50 2.82 6.91
C LEU A 66 4.15 2.16 7.18
N ARG A 67 3.33 2.68 8.10
CA ARG A 67 1.95 2.20 8.30
C ARG A 67 1.11 2.29 7.03
N LYS A 68 1.25 3.39 6.29
CA LYS A 68 0.50 3.64 5.06
C LYS A 68 1.04 2.82 3.88
N THR A 69 2.35 2.58 3.82
CA THR A 69 3.00 1.91 2.70
C THR A 69 3.29 0.44 2.98
N LEU A 70 4.20 0.15 3.92
CA LEU A 70 4.67 -1.19 4.24
C LEU A 70 3.58 -2.13 4.72
N TYR A 71 2.61 -1.61 5.48
CA TYR A 71 1.46 -2.37 5.98
C TYR A 71 0.14 -2.05 5.26
N GLY A 72 0.18 -1.12 4.30
CA GLY A 72 -0.97 -0.75 3.49
C GLY A 72 -1.33 -1.80 2.45
N GLN A 73 -2.49 -1.66 1.81
CA GLN A 73 -2.89 -2.49 0.67
C GLN A 73 -2.28 -2.02 -0.64
N GLU A 74 -2.03 -0.72 -0.75
CA GLU A 74 -1.65 -0.06 -2.01
C GLU A 74 -0.25 0.53 -1.88
N LEU A 75 0.57 0.34 -2.93
CA LEU A 75 1.92 0.89 -2.99
C LEU A 75 2.30 1.18 -4.45
N THR A 76 2.68 2.42 -4.73
CA THR A 76 3.24 2.80 -6.04
C THR A 76 4.76 2.65 -6.06
N ALA A 77 5.36 2.70 -7.26
CA ALA A 77 6.81 2.64 -7.41
C ALA A 77 7.49 3.83 -6.70
N GLU A 78 6.95 5.05 -6.84
CA GLU A 78 7.49 6.26 -6.21
C GLU A 78 7.40 6.21 -4.69
N GLN A 79 6.32 5.61 -4.15
CA GLN A 79 6.17 5.40 -2.71
C GLN A 79 7.11 4.32 -2.17
N SER A 80 7.59 3.41 -3.03
CA SER A 80 8.49 2.32 -2.62
C SER A 80 9.87 2.84 -2.21
N ASP A 81 10.40 3.80 -2.95
CA ASP A 81 11.71 4.41 -2.65
C ASP A 81 11.68 5.17 -1.31
N GLU A 82 10.64 5.98 -1.08
CA GLU A 82 10.49 6.70 0.18
C GLU A 82 10.20 5.74 1.35
N MET A 83 9.52 4.62 1.11
CA MET A 83 9.30 3.58 2.13
C MET A 83 10.61 2.94 2.58
N ILE A 84 11.49 2.58 1.63
CA ILE A 84 12.84 2.09 1.94
C ILE A 84 13.63 3.16 2.71
N GLY A 85 13.55 4.42 2.27
CA GLY A 85 14.18 5.55 2.93
C GLY A 85 13.73 5.70 4.39
N ALA A 86 12.41 5.66 4.65
CA ALA A 86 11.83 5.75 5.98
C ALA A 86 12.26 4.59 6.88
N ALA A 87 12.24 3.34 6.39
CA ALA A 87 12.70 2.18 7.12
C ALA A 87 14.20 2.28 7.48
N SER A 88 15.03 2.68 6.51
CA SER A 88 16.47 2.86 6.69
C SER A 88 16.80 3.93 7.73
N ARG A 89 16.12 5.08 7.69
CA ARG A 89 16.28 6.16 8.68
C ARG A 89 15.91 5.69 10.09
N ARG A 90 14.83 4.92 10.24
CA ARG A 90 14.43 4.34 11.53
C ARG A 90 15.48 3.36 12.06
N PHE A 91 15.99 2.46 11.21
CA PHE A 91 17.03 1.51 11.56
C PHE A 91 18.31 2.22 12.04
N GLU A 92 18.79 3.23 11.32
CA GLU A 92 19.98 3.98 11.72
C GLU A 92 19.77 4.74 13.05
N ARG A 93 18.57 5.24 13.34
CA ARG A 93 18.24 5.80 14.66
C ARG A 93 18.31 4.76 15.78
N ARG A 94 17.77 3.54 15.58
CA ARG A 94 17.84 2.45 16.58
C ARG A 94 19.28 2.00 16.81
N LYS A 95 20.05 1.89 15.72
CA LYS A 95 21.46 1.52 15.76
C LYS A 95 22.29 2.52 16.57
N ARG A 96 22.03 3.82 16.39
CA ARG A 96 22.65 4.88 17.21
C ARG A 96 22.26 4.76 18.68
N ALA A 97 20.96 4.61 18.98
CA ALA A 97 20.47 4.46 20.35
C ALA A 97 21.08 3.23 21.06
N TYR A 98 21.16 2.10 20.36
CA TYR A 98 21.86 0.90 20.86
C TYR A 98 23.34 1.18 21.13
N GLY A 99 24.04 1.84 20.20
CA GLY A 99 25.44 2.21 20.37
C GLY A 99 25.69 3.15 21.55
N GLU A 100 24.78 4.09 21.81
CA GLU A 100 24.83 4.97 22.99
C GLU A 100 24.57 4.20 24.28
N ALA A 101 23.57 3.33 24.31
CA ALA A 101 23.29 2.47 25.46
C ALA A 101 24.46 1.52 25.76
N GLN A 102 25.09 0.95 24.72
CA GLN A 102 26.25 0.09 24.85
C GLN A 102 27.43 0.82 25.50
N LYS A 103 27.71 2.06 25.09
CA LYS A 103 28.75 2.89 25.71
C LYS A 103 28.52 3.12 27.21
N LEU A 104 27.26 3.29 27.64
CA LEU A 104 26.94 3.45 29.06
C LEU A 104 27.19 2.17 29.86
N VAL A 105 26.92 1.00 29.26
CA VAL A 105 27.23 -0.29 29.87
C VAL A 105 28.73 -0.53 29.94
N ASP A 106 29.47 -0.21 28.87
CA ASP A 106 30.92 -0.37 28.82
C ASP A 106 31.63 0.55 29.83
N ALA A 107 31.07 1.73 30.07
CA ALA A 107 31.52 2.66 31.11
C ALA A 107 31.12 2.23 32.54
N GLY A 108 30.38 1.12 32.71
CA GLY A 108 29.87 0.66 34.00
C GLY A 108 28.75 1.53 34.59
N ALA A 109 28.25 2.51 33.84
CA ALA A 109 27.19 3.43 34.26
C ALA A 109 25.78 2.79 34.14
N ALA A 110 25.65 1.70 33.39
CA ALA A 110 24.41 0.96 33.21
C ALA A 110 24.63 -0.57 33.28
N SER A 111 23.58 -1.31 33.62
CA SER A 111 23.59 -2.78 33.63
C SER A 111 23.50 -3.34 32.21
N LYS A 112 24.15 -4.47 31.93
CA LYS A 112 23.97 -5.19 30.64
C LYS A 112 22.51 -5.50 30.32
N LEU A 113 21.67 -5.70 31.35
CA LEU A 113 20.24 -5.95 31.18
C LEU A 113 19.51 -4.76 30.56
N SER A 114 20.02 -3.53 30.68
CA SER A 114 19.39 -2.36 30.06
C SER A 114 19.56 -2.31 28.54
N LEU A 115 20.39 -3.16 27.95
CA LEU A 115 20.57 -3.24 26.50
C LEU A 115 19.47 -4.02 25.79
N ALA A 116 18.77 -4.92 26.49
CA ALA A 116 17.81 -5.82 25.87
C ALA A 116 16.73 -5.06 25.05
N PRO A 117 16.07 -4.00 25.56
CA PRO A 117 15.09 -3.25 24.77
C PRO A 117 15.67 -2.60 23.51
N PHE A 118 16.91 -2.09 23.56
CA PHE A 118 17.56 -1.49 22.40
C PHE A 118 17.95 -2.53 21.34
N LEU A 119 18.32 -3.73 21.78
CA LEU A 119 18.62 -4.83 20.88
C LEU A 119 17.35 -5.33 20.18
N ASP A 120 16.26 -5.48 20.92
CA ASP A 120 14.95 -5.87 20.39
C ASP A 120 14.45 -4.85 19.35
N ASP A 121 14.54 -3.55 19.69
CA ASP A 121 14.19 -2.46 18.77
C ASP A 121 15.05 -2.47 17.50
N LEU A 122 16.35 -2.73 17.62
CA LEU A 122 17.27 -2.80 16.50
C LEU A 122 16.99 -4.01 15.59
N GLU A 123 16.67 -5.17 16.17
CA GLU A 123 16.29 -6.35 15.41
C GLU A 123 14.96 -6.15 14.68
N LEU A 124 13.98 -5.56 15.35
CA LEU A 124 12.69 -5.22 14.74
C LEU A 124 12.87 -4.27 13.56
N ALA A 125 13.63 -3.17 13.74
CA ALA A 125 13.87 -2.19 12.68
C ALA A 125 14.62 -2.79 11.47
N ARG A 126 15.48 -3.80 11.69
CA ARG A 126 16.15 -4.54 10.61
C ARG A 126 15.16 -5.37 9.80
N LYS A 127 14.27 -6.11 10.48
CA LYS A 127 13.21 -6.89 9.84
C LYS A 127 12.25 -6.00 9.06
N GLU A 128 11.97 -4.79 9.56
CA GLU A 128 11.19 -3.79 8.81
C GLU A 128 11.90 -3.34 7.52
N CYS A 129 13.23 -3.17 7.53
CA CYS A 129 14.00 -2.88 6.32
C CYS A 129 13.94 -4.04 5.32
N ASP A 130 14.15 -5.28 5.77
CA ASP A 130 14.10 -6.47 4.92
C ASP A 130 12.71 -6.64 4.27
N LEU A 131 11.65 -6.34 5.02
CA LEU A 131 10.28 -6.35 4.51
C LEU A 131 10.04 -5.23 3.50
N ALA A 132 10.55 -4.02 3.77
CA ALA A 132 10.42 -2.88 2.85
C ALA A 132 11.12 -3.16 1.51
N ASP A 133 12.33 -3.71 1.55
CA ASP A 133 13.06 -4.14 0.35
C ASP A 133 12.31 -5.20 -0.44
N SER A 134 11.80 -6.23 0.25
CA SER A 134 11.04 -7.31 -0.40
C SER A 134 9.77 -6.79 -1.07
N ARG A 135 9.05 -5.89 -0.38
CA ARG A 135 7.83 -5.28 -0.87
C ARG A 135 8.10 -4.35 -2.05
N ALA A 136 9.15 -3.53 -2.01
CA ALA A 136 9.54 -2.66 -3.11
C ALA A 136 9.90 -3.46 -4.38
N ARG A 137 10.67 -4.55 -4.23
CA ARG A 137 10.98 -5.46 -5.35
C ARG A 137 9.72 -6.04 -5.98
N LEU A 138 8.76 -6.47 -5.15
CA LEU A 138 7.48 -6.97 -5.64
C LEU A 138 6.71 -5.89 -6.40
N THR A 139 6.66 -4.65 -5.89
CA THR A 139 5.99 -3.54 -6.57
C THR A 139 6.63 -3.22 -7.93
N VAL A 140 7.96 -3.27 -8.04
CA VAL A 140 8.66 -3.11 -9.32
C VAL A 140 8.29 -4.23 -10.30
N GLN A 141 8.30 -5.49 -9.85
CA GLN A 141 7.90 -6.63 -10.67
C GLN A 141 6.44 -6.51 -11.15
N LEU A 142 5.52 -6.11 -10.27
CA LEU A 142 4.12 -5.85 -10.63
C LEU A 142 4.01 -4.72 -11.66
N ALA A 143 4.81 -3.66 -11.55
CA ALA A 143 4.81 -2.55 -12.51
C ALA A 143 5.36 -2.98 -13.88
N GLU A 144 6.37 -3.84 -13.92
CA GLU A 144 6.85 -4.46 -15.15
C GLU A 144 5.78 -5.34 -15.80
N MET A 145 5.11 -6.17 -14.98
CA MET A 145 3.97 -6.99 -15.40
C MET A 145 2.85 -6.18 -16.04
N ALA A 146 2.38 -5.15 -15.36
CA ALA A 146 1.34 -4.25 -15.84
C ALA A 146 1.72 -3.58 -17.19
N ARG A 147 2.95 -3.06 -17.31
CA ARG A 147 3.40 -2.44 -18.58
C ARG A 147 3.45 -3.43 -19.73
N ALA A 148 3.90 -4.63 -19.45
CA ALA A 148 4.06 -5.63 -20.47
C ALA A 148 2.71 -6.21 -20.89
N GLU A 149 1.76 -6.41 -19.95
CA GLU A 149 0.35 -6.70 -20.23
C GLU A 149 -0.23 -5.66 -21.19
N GLN A 150 -0.13 -4.37 -20.85
CA GLN A 150 -0.61 -3.29 -21.72
C GLN A 150 0.03 -3.34 -23.12
N SER A 151 1.32 -3.65 -23.21
CA SER A 151 2.00 -3.81 -24.49
C SER A 151 1.42 -4.98 -25.31
N LEU A 152 1.04 -6.09 -24.65
CA LEU A 152 0.36 -7.20 -25.32
C LEU A 152 -0.98 -6.73 -25.86
N GLU A 153 -1.77 -6.13 -24.98
CA GLU A 153 -3.13 -5.69 -25.28
C GLU A 153 -3.17 -4.68 -26.44
N ASN A 154 -2.21 -3.76 -26.49
CA ASN A 154 -2.02 -2.84 -27.61
C ASN A 154 -1.66 -3.58 -28.91
N LYS A 155 -0.79 -4.60 -28.86
CA LYS A 155 -0.47 -5.45 -30.03
C LYS A 155 -1.69 -6.23 -30.50
N LEU A 156 -2.46 -6.83 -29.58
CA LEU A 156 -3.71 -7.54 -29.90
C LEU A 156 -4.73 -6.62 -30.57
N SER A 157 -4.75 -5.33 -30.19
CA SER A 157 -5.60 -4.32 -30.82
C SER A 157 -5.15 -3.95 -32.24
N GLN A 158 -3.84 -3.98 -32.51
CA GLN A 158 -3.26 -3.55 -33.79
C GLN A 158 -3.06 -4.69 -34.80
N ALA A 159 -2.92 -5.94 -34.35
CA ALA A 159 -2.64 -7.11 -35.20
C ALA A 159 -3.47 -8.34 -34.76
N PRO A 160 -4.75 -8.45 -35.18
CA PRO A 160 -5.65 -9.51 -34.74
C PRO A 160 -5.22 -10.94 -35.13
N ALA A 161 -4.37 -11.10 -36.15
CA ALA A 161 -3.93 -12.40 -36.63
C ALA A 161 -2.89 -13.07 -35.71
N GLU A 162 -2.00 -12.28 -35.08
CA GLU A 162 -1.02 -12.79 -34.10
C GLU A 162 -1.67 -13.05 -32.74
N ALA A 163 -2.80 -12.40 -32.46
CA ALA A 163 -3.55 -12.56 -31.22
C ALA A 163 -3.95 -14.01 -30.96
N LEU A 164 -4.49 -14.70 -31.96
CA LEU A 164 -5.04 -16.05 -31.84
C LEU A 164 -4.04 -17.11 -31.35
N GLN A 165 -2.72 -16.90 -31.53
CA GLN A 165 -1.69 -17.82 -31.06
C GLN A 165 -1.28 -17.60 -29.58
N ILE A 166 -1.57 -16.44 -29.00
CA ILE A 166 -1.08 -16.04 -27.66
C ILE A 166 -2.24 -15.83 -26.69
N ALA A 167 -3.34 -15.25 -27.15
CA ALA A 167 -4.51 -14.94 -26.34
C ALA A 167 -5.81 -14.99 -27.17
N GLU A 168 -6.85 -15.60 -26.62
CA GLU A 168 -8.20 -15.49 -27.19
C GLU A 168 -8.89 -14.24 -26.65
N ARG A 169 -9.58 -13.52 -27.52
CA ARG A 169 -10.32 -12.31 -27.18
C ARG A 169 -11.77 -12.46 -27.58
N PHE A 170 -12.66 -12.02 -26.70
CA PHE A 170 -14.07 -11.89 -26.97
C PHE A 170 -14.56 -10.54 -26.44
N ASP A 171 -15.10 -9.69 -27.32
CA ASP A 171 -15.48 -8.31 -26.97
C ASP A 171 -16.85 -8.19 -26.29
N GLY A 172 -17.71 -9.21 -26.42
CA GLY A 172 -19.06 -9.20 -25.85
C GLY A 172 -19.85 -7.91 -26.15
N ASP A 173 -20.62 -7.44 -25.17
CA ASP A 173 -21.34 -6.16 -25.22
C ASP A 173 -20.45 -4.96 -24.83
N GLY A 174 -19.14 -5.18 -24.64
CA GLY A 174 -18.18 -4.14 -24.25
C GLY A 174 -18.36 -3.58 -22.83
N THR A 175 -19.25 -4.17 -22.01
CA THR A 175 -19.51 -3.73 -20.63
C THR A 175 -19.30 -4.87 -19.64
N PHE A 176 -18.71 -4.55 -18.49
CA PHE A 176 -18.59 -5.47 -17.36
C PHE A 176 -18.90 -4.73 -16.07
N THR A 177 -19.80 -5.29 -15.27
CA THR A 177 -20.35 -4.65 -14.06
C THR A 177 -20.25 -5.60 -12.88
N ALA A 178 -20.37 -5.07 -11.66
CA ALA A 178 -20.42 -5.91 -10.45
C ALA A 178 -21.55 -6.97 -10.52
N VAL A 179 -22.69 -6.64 -11.14
CA VAL A 179 -23.80 -7.59 -11.34
C VAL A 179 -23.40 -8.72 -12.28
N ALA A 180 -22.71 -8.40 -13.39
CA ALA A 180 -22.18 -9.41 -14.31
C ALA A 180 -21.16 -10.32 -13.60
N PHE A 181 -20.30 -9.74 -12.77
CA PHE A 181 -19.33 -10.49 -11.98
C PHE A 181 -20.01 -11.46 -10.99
N THR A 182 -20.96 -10.98 -10.18
CA THR A 182 -21.72 -11.85 -9.25
C THR A 182 -22.43 -12.99 -10.00
N LYS A 183 -22.94 -12.74 -11.21
CA LYS A 183 -23.55 -13.78 -12.05
C LYS A 183 -22.54 -14.86 -12.44
N VAL A 184 -21.31 -14.47 -12.84
CA VAL A 184 -20.22 -15.40 -13.17
C VAL A 184 -19.82 -16.22 -11.94
N GLU A 185 -19.62 -15.58 -10.78
CA GLU A 185 -19.25 -16.27 -9.54
C GLU A 185 -20.29 -17.31 -9.13
N MET A 186 -21.58 -16.95 -9.13
CA MET A 186 -22.66 -17.87 -8.78
C MET A 186 -22.76 -19.04 -9.76
N ALA A 187 -22.65 -18.77 -11.06
CA ALA A 187 -22.71 -19.82 -12.07
C ALA A 187 -21.54 -20.79 -11.95
N PHE A 188 -20.33 -20.28 -11.73
CA PHE A 188 -19.13 -21.09 -11.53
C PHE A 188 -19.24 -21.96 -10.27
N ALA A 189 -19.67 -21.37 -9.16
CA ALA A 189 -19.86 -22.09 -7.91
C ALA A 189 -20.96 -23.16 -8.01
N SER A 190 -22.04 -22.89 -8.74
CA SER A 190 -23.10 -23.85 -9.01
C SER A 190 -22.59 -25.03 -9.86
N HIS A 191 -21.76 -24.76 -10.87
CA HIS A 191 -21.27 -25.80 -11.78
C HIS A 191 -20.16 -26.67 -11.18
N PHE A 192 -19.21 -26.08 -10.44
CA PHE A 192 -18.03 -26.79 -9.94
C PHE A 192 -18.04 -27.04 -8.42
N GLY A 193 -19.02 -26.52 -7.68
CA GLY A 193 -19.10 -26.67 -6.22
C GLY A 193 -17.99 -25.95 -5.44
N LYS A 194 -17.27 -25.03 -6.09
CA LYS A 194 -16.16 -24.26 -5.50
C LYS A 194 -16.20 -22.80 -5.99
N PRO A 195 -15.69 -21.84 -5.21
CA PRO A 195 -15.69 -20.43 -5.62
C PRO A 195 -14.82 -20.20 -6.85
N LEU A 196 -15.12 -19.13 -7.60
CA LEU A 196 -14.30 -18.69 -8.72
C LEU A 196 -12.89 -18.30 -8.22
N PRO A 197 -11.80 -18.82 -8.81
CA PRO A 197 -10.43 -18.54 -8.36
C PRO A 197 -9.97 -17.15 -8.82
N VAL A 198 -10.46 -16.10 -8.17
CA VAL A 198 -10.04 -14.72 -8.43
C VAL A 198 -8.61 -14.52 -7.96
N SER A 199 -7.70 -14.17 -8.89
CA SER A 199 -6.31 -13.85 -8.59
C SER A 199 -6.08 -12.37 -8.33
N ALA A 200 -6.83 -11.50 -9.01
CA ALA A 200 -6.76 -10.06 -8.80
C ALA A 200 -8.10 -9.39 -9.15
N MET A 201 -8.44 -8.36 -8.41
CA MET A 201 -9.41 -7.36 -8.85
C MET A 201 -8.59 -6.33 -9.61
N GLY A 202 -8.82 -6.15 -10.91
CA GLY A 202 -7.89 -5.49 -11.84
C GLY A 202 -7.49 -4.05 -11.50
N ASP A 203 -8.12 -3.40 -10.52
CA ASP A 203 -7.80 -2.05 -10.07
C ASP A 203 -6.75 -2.02 -8.93
N THR A 204 -5.47 -2.23 -9.27
CA THR A 204 -4.36 -2.05 -8.31
C THR A 204 -3.77 -0.63 -8.39
N ALA A 205 -3.16 -0.10 -7.32
CA ALA A 205 -2.47 1.20 -7.37
C ALA A 205 -1.33 1.26 -8.38
N VAL A 206 -0.68 0.13 -8.69
CA VAL A 206 0.34 0.05 -9.74
C VAL A 206 -0.25 0.42 -11.10
N HIS A 207 -1.39 -0.17 -11.46
CA HIS A 207 -2.12 0.18 -12.68
C HIS A 207 -2.55 1.65 -12.71
N ARG A 208 -3.08 2.17 -11.60
CA ARG A 208 -3.49 3.58 -11.51
C ARG A 208 -2.32 4.55 -11.66
N ALA A 209 -1.19 4.27 -11.03
CA ALA A 209 0.02 5.09 -11.12
C ALA A 209 0.61 5.13 -12.55
N LEU A 210 0.45 4.04 -13.31
CA LEU A 210 0.86 3.96 -14.71
C LEU A 210 -0.14 4.61 -15.69
N GLY A 211 -1.27 5.13 -15.18
CA GLY A 211 -2.30 5.79 -15.98
C GLY A 211 -3.27 4.81 -16.67
N PHE A 212 -3.35 3.56 -16.20
CA PHE A 212 -4.23 2.53 -16.75
C PHE A 212 -5.52 2.40 -15.95
N ASP A 213 -6.66 2.44 -16.64
CA ASP A 213 -7.99 2.25 -16.04
C ASP A 213 -8.46 0.81 -16.21
N HIS A 214 -8.23 0.02 -15.16
CA HIS A 214 -8.69 -1.37 -15.04
C HIS A 214 -9.91 -1.52 -14.14
N ARG A 215 -10.64 -0.42 -13.84
CA ARG A 215 -11.88 -0.51 -13.05
C ARG A 215 -12.86 -1.46 -13.72
N GLY A 216 -13.51 -2.30 -12.91
CA GLY A 216 -14.42 -3.32 -13.42
C GLY A 216 -13.71 -4.38 -14.24
N ARG A 217 -12.58 -4.89 -13.75
CA ARG A 217 -11.94 -6.11 -14.27
C ARG A 217 -11.61 -7.07 -13.17
N VAL A 218 -11.61 -8.34 -13.53
CA VAL A 218 -11.27 -9.42 -12.62
C VAL A 218 -10.39 -10.42 -13.33
N ASP A 219 -9.25 -10.72 -12.74
CA ASP A 219 -8.36 -11.75 -13.24
C ASP A 219 -8.67 -13.03 -12.48
N VAL A 220 -8.81 -14.13 -13.21
CA VAL A 220 -9.04 -15.45 -12.63
C VAL A 220 -7.87 -16.37 -12.96
N ALA A 221 -7.34 -17.04 -11.94
CA ALA A 221 -6.26 -18.02 -12.05
C ALA A 221 -6.77 -19.36 -12.60
N ILE A 222 -7.35 -19.33 -13.80
CA ILE A 222 -7.87 -20.48 -14.53
C ILE A 222 -7.18 -20.55 -15.90
N SER A 223 -6.55 -21.67 -16.20
CA SER A 223 -5.99 -21.90 -17.55
C SER A 223 -7.13 -22.02 -18.58
N PRO A 224 -7.10 -21.30 -19.71
CA PRO A 224 -8.21 -21.30 -20.68
C PRO A 224 -8.57 -22.67 -21.27
N ASP A 225 -7.61 -23.58 -21.31
CA ASP A 225 -7.73 -24.86 -21.99
C ASP A 225 -8.02 -26.03 -21.02
N GLN A 226 -8.07 -25.77 -19.71
CA GLN A 226 -8.53 -26.75 -18.72
C GLN A 226 -10.07 -26.77 -18.66
N PRO A 227 -10.71 -27.83 -18.10
CA PRO A 227 -12.17 -27.95 -18.08
C PRO A 227 -12.89 -26.71 -17.52
N GLU A 228 -12.41 -26.15 -16.41
CA GLU A 228 -12.95 -24.91 -15.83
C GLU A 228 -12.81 -23.71 -16.76
N GLY A 229 -11.70 -23.62 -17.50
CA GLY A 229 -11.44 -22.52 -18.43
C GLY A 229 -12.25 -22.59 -19.70
N VAL A 230 -12.45 -23.79 -20.25
CA VAL A 230 -13.33 -24.03 -21.40
C VAL A 230 -14.75 -23.63 -21.04
N TRP A 231 -15.27 -24.16 -19.93
CA TRP A 231 -16.61 -23.83 -19.45
C TRP A 231 -16.79 -22.33 -19.20
N LEU A 232 -15.80 -21.69 -18.55
CA LEU A 232 -15.87 -20.27 -18.25
C LEU A 232 -15.90 -19.43 -19.53
N ARG A 233 -15.06 -19.74 -20.52
CA ARG A 233 -15.08 -19.03 -21.82
C ARG A 233 -16.43 -19.18 -22.52
N GLU A 234 -16.98 -20.38 -22.57
CA GLU A 234 -18.32 -20.64 -23.14
C GLU A 234 -19.40 -19.84 -22.43
N PHE A 235 -19.44 -19.88 -21.09
CA PHE A 235 -20.39 -19.11 -20.29
C PHE A 235 -20.28 -17.60 -20.57
N LEU A 236 -19.06 -17.06 -20.62
CA LEU A 236 -18.84 -15.63 -20.89
C LEU A 236 -19.28 -15.26 -22.31
N THR A 237 -19.00 -16.09 -23.31
CA THR A 237 -19.44 -15.89 -24.70
C THR A 237 -20.97 -15.92 -24.83
N GLU A 238 -21.63 -16.87 -24.19
CA GLU A 238 -23.10 -16.98 -24.18
C GLU A 238 -23.76 -15.77 -23.52
N ASN A 239 -23.15 -15.27 -22.44
CA ASN A 239 -23.66 -14.13 -21.67
C ASN A 239 -23.16 -12.77 -22.19
N LYS A 240 -22.46 -12.74 -23.34
CA LYS A 240 -21.91 -11.52 -23.97
C LYS A 240 -21.00 -10.71 -23.04
N ILE A 241 -20.29 -11.41 -22.15
CA ILE A 241 -19.33 -10.79 -21.22
C ILE A 241 -17.95 -10.72 -21.89
N PRO A 242 -17.32 -9.54 -21.97
CA PRO A 242 -15.98 -9.43 -22.54
C PRO A 242 -14.93 -10.17 -21.72
N PHE A 243 -13.99 -10.83 -22.40
CA PHE A 243 -12.83 -11.46 -21.76
C PHE A 243 -11.60 -11.54 -22.67
N LEU A 244 -10.43 -11.68 -22.03
CA LEU A 244 -9.17 -12.07 -22.64
C LEU A 244 -8.62 -13.32 -21.97
N ALA A 245 -8.29 -14.34 -22.74
CA ALA A 245 -7.81 -15.63 -22.23
C ALA A 245 -6.37 -15.89 -22.68
N PHE A 246 -5.42 -15.90 -21.74
CA PHE A 246 -4.00 -16.09 -21.99
C PHE A 246 -3.62 -17.56 -21.81
N ARG A 247 -3.12 -18.21 -22.87
CA ARG A 247 -2.83 -19.66 -22.89
C ARG A 247 -1.44 -20.06 -22.42
N GLN A 248 -0.53 -19.11 -22.29
CA GLN A 248 0.85 -19.37 -21.89
C GLN A 248 1.35 -18.29 -20.94
N ALA A 249 2.34 -18.64 -20.12
CA ALA A 249 3.12 -17.64 -19.41
C ALA A 249 3.71 -16.68 -20.45
N VAL A 250 3.46 -15.39 -20.27
CA VAL A 250 4.09 -14.38 -21.11
C VAL A 250 5.17 -13.72 -20.26
N PRO A 251 6.46 -13.84 -20.65
CA PRO A 251 7.56 -13.29 -19.88
C PRO A 251 7.30 -11.84 -19.49
N GLY A 252 7.38 -11.59 -18.17
CA GLY A 252 7.15 -10.28 -17.60
C GLY A 252 5.72 -9.75 -17.71
N LYS A 253 4.68 -10.57 -17.96
CA LYS A 253 3.24 -10.17 -17.95
C LYS A 253 2.41 -11.06 -17.04
N ALA A 254 2.61 -12.36 -17.19
CA ALA A 254 1.86 -13.37 -16.45
C ALA A 254 2.73 -14.58 -16.16
N THR A 255 2.68 -15.02 -14.91
CA THR A 255 3.43 -16.18 -14.43
C THR A 255 2.81 -17.50 -14.90
N GLY A 256 1.62 -17.47 -15.51
CA GLY A 256 0.92 -18.64 -16.04
C GLY A 256 -0.30 -18.29 -16.89
N ALA A 257 -1.00 -19.31 -17.38
CA ALA A 257 -2.24 -19.17 -18.15
C ALA A 257 -3.40 -18.74 -17.22
N HIS A 258 -4.17 -17.74 -17.65
CA HIS A 258 -5.23 -17.10 -16.85
C HIS A 258 -6.24 -16.37 -17.76
N ILE A 259 -7.38 -15.92 -17.22
CA ILE A 259 -8.43 -15.22 -17.96
C ILE A 259 -8.72 -13.87 -17.29
N HIS A 260 -8.74 -12.79 -18.06
CA HIS A 260 -9.22 -11.46 -17.64
C HIS A 260 -10.68 -11.31 -18.02
N LEU A 261 -11.52 -10.97 -17.05
CA LEU A 261 -12.92 -10.62 -17.24
C LEU A 261 -13.03 -9.10 -17.35
N GLY A 262 -13.74 -8.63 -18.37
CA GLY A 262 -13.95 -7.20 -18.62
C GLY A 262 -13.41 -6.71 -19.96
N PRO A 263 -13.72 -5.45 -20.32
CA PRO A 263 -13.29 -4.84 -21.58
C PRO A 263 -11.78 -4.52 -21.58
N MET A 264 -11.25 -4.11 -22.74
CA MET A 264 -9.84 -3.75 -22.96
C MET A 264 -9.39 -2.50 -22.20
N SER A 265 -8.11 -2.41 -21.81
CA SER A 265 -7.52 -1.31 -21.01
C SER A 265 -7.72 0.00 -21.74
N THR A 266 -8.30 0.96 -21.02
CA THR A 266 -8.33 2.34 -21.48
C THR A 266 -7.35 3.13 -20.65
N ARG A 267 -6.62 4.04 -21.28
CA ARG A 267 -5.90 5.06 -20.52
C ARG A 267 -6.94 5.92 -19.81
N PHE A 268 -6.67 6.33 -18.57
CA PHE A 268 -7.45 7.41 -17.98
C PHE A 268 -7.45 8.57 -18.98
N LYS A 269 -8.64 9.08 -19.32
CA LYS A 269 -8.71 10.36 -20.03
C LYS A 269 -8.03 11.37 -19.13
N LEU A 270 -6.87 11.90 -19.55
CA LEU A 270 -6.35 13.14 -18.99
C LEU A 270 -7.48 14.15 -19.15
N GLY A 271 -8.11 14.51 -18.03
CA GLY A 271 -9.15 15.54 -18.01
C GLY A 271 -8.55 16.84 -18.54
N GLY A 272 -9.30 17.49 -19.44
CA GLY A 272 -9.15 18.92 -19.71
C GLY A 272 -9.80 19.76 -18.61
#